data_AF-W1XXF4-F1
#
_entry.id   AF-W1XXF4-F1
#
_cell.length_a   1.000
_cell.length_b   1.000
_cell.length_c   1.000
_cell.angle_alpha   90.00
_cell.angle_beta   90.00
_cell.angle_gamma   90.00
#
_symmetry.space_group_name_H-M   'P 1'
#
loop_
_entity.id
_entity.type
_entity.pdbx_description
1 polymer ?
#
loop_
_entity_poly.entity_id
_entity_poly.type
_entity_poly.pdbx_seq_one_letter_code
_entity_poly.pdbx_strand_id
1 'polypeptide(L)' 'LYVCIQYGYRIPDVVLRLQERIKTALVSYTEIEVQTIDVVVQDIIFDDLVTPQQP' A
#
# COMPACT_ATOMS: atom_id res chain seq x y z
N LEU A 1 -3.82 7.77 3.59
CA LEU A 1 -3.00 7.46 2.38
C LEU A 1 -3.78 6.48 1.52
N TYR A 2 -3.80 6.70 0.21
CA TYR A 2 -4.49 5.81 -0.70
C TYR A 2 -3.50 4.99 -1.53
N VAL A 3 -3.68 3.68 -1.59
CA VAL A 3 -2.79 2.75 -2.31
C VAL A 3 -3.56 1.78 -3.19
N CYS A 4 -2.94 1.37 -4.30
CA CYS A 4 -3.40 0.23 -5.09
C CYS A 4 -2.46 -0.95 -4.79
N ILE A 5 -3.03 -2.14 -4.62
CA ILE A 5 -2.27 -3.34 -4.24
C ILE A 5 -2.30 -4.33 -5.40
N GLN A 6 -1.13 -4.85 -5.77
CA GLN A 6 -1.06 -5.86 -6.80
C GLN A 6 -1.65 -7.19 -6.30
N TYR A 7 -2.38 -7.89 -7.16
CA TYR A 7 -2.94 -9.19 -6.87
C TYR A 7 -1.83 -10.20 -6.54
N GLY A 8 -2.13 -11.12 -5.62
CA GLY A 8 -1.16 -12.10 -5.10
C GLY A 8 -0.46 -11.66 -3.82
N TYR A 9 -0.57 -10.40 -3.41
CA TYR A 9 -0.09 -9.94 -2.11
C TYR A 9 -1.19 -9.97 -1.04
N ARG A 10 -0.79 -10.27 0.20
CA ARG A 10 -1.67 -10.14 1.37
C ARG A 10 -1.73 -8.68 1.77
N ILE A 11 -2.90 -8.08 1.60
CA ILE A 11 -3.17 -6.68 1.96
C ILE A 11 -2.69 -6.33 3.37
N PRO A 12 -2.98 -7.14 4.43
CA PRO A 12 -2.50 -6.83 5.78
C PRO A 12 -0.98 -6.71 5.88
N ASP A 13 -0.23 -7.59 5.22
CA ASP A 13 1.24 -7.60 5.29
C ASP A 13 1.83 -6.37 4.58
N VAL A 14 1.25 -5.99 3.44
CA VAL A 14 1.65 -4.80 2.68
C VAL A 14 1.36 -3.53 3.47
N VAL A 15 0.16 -3.42 4.03
CA VAL A 15 -0.27 -2.25 4.81
C VAL A 15 0.58 -2.10 6.06
N LEU A 16 0.84 -3.19 6.80
CA LEU A 16 1.66 -3.15 8.01
C LEU A 16 3.08 -2.65 7.71
N ARG A 17 3.73 -3.22 6.69
CA ARG A 17 5.07 -2.77 6.26
C ARG A 17 5.08 -1.31 5.83
N LEU A 18 4.04 -0.88 5.12
CA LEU A 18 3.92 0.51 4.69
C LEU A 18 3.78 1.46 5.88
N GLN A 19 2.94 1.11 6.86
CA GLN A 19 2.77 1.88 8.09
C GLN A 19 4.08 1.97 8.87
N GLU A 20 4.78 0.86 9.09
CA GLU A 20 6.07 0.84 9.80
C GLU A 20 7.13 1.70 9.10
N ARG A 21 7.21 1.62 7.76
CA ARG A 21 8.17 2.38 6.98
C ARG A 21 7.90 3.88 7.02
N ILE A 22 6.64 4.29 6.90
CA ILE A 22 6.22 5.69 7.00
C ILE A 22 6.48 6.21 8.42
N LYS A 23 6.12 5.42 9.45
CA LYS A 23 6.37 5.79 10.86
C LYS A 23 7.85 6.03 11.10
N THR A 24 8.70 5.11 10.67
CA THR A 24 10.16 5.22 10.83
C THR A 24 10.72 6.44 10.09
N ALA A 25 10.29 6.68 8.86
CA ALA A 25 10.77 7.80 8.05
C ALA A 25 10.36 9.16 8.65
N LEU A 26 9.10 9.30 9.10
CA LEU A 26 8.60 10.54 9.68
C LEU A 26 9.24 10.86 11.03
N VAL A 27 9.34 9.86 11.91
CA VAL A 27 10.02 10.03 13.21
C VAL A 27 11.48 10.42 12.99
N SER A 28 12.18 9.77 12.05
CA SER A 28 13.57 10.08 11.74
C SER A 28 13.77 11.46 11.09
N TYR A 29 12.77 11.99 10.38
CA TYR A 29 12.91 13.25 9.65
C TYR A 29 12.44 14.47 10.45
N THR A 30 11.47 14.28 11.34
CA THR A 30 10.80 15.40 12.02
C THR A 30 10.95 15.38 13.54
N GLU A 31 11.47 14.30 14.12
CA GLU A 31 11.46 14.03 15.57
C GLU A 31 10.05 14.03 16.19
N ILE A 32 9.00 14.03 15.36
CA ILE A 32 7.60 14.00 15.79
C ILE A 32 7.14 12.56 15.92
N GLU A 33 6.46 12.25 17.03
CA GLU A 33 5.84 10.96 17.25
C GLU A 33 4.58 10.79 16.38
N VAL A 34 4.60 9.81 15.49
CA VAL A 34 3.44 9.45 14.67
C VAL A 34 2.53 8.50 15.45
N GLN A 35 1.35 8.98 15.85
CA GLN A 35 0.36 8.18 16.58
C GLN A 35 -0.39 7.18 15.69
N THR A 36 -0.83 7.59 14.50
CA THR A 36 -1.68 6.75 13.65
C THR A 36 -1.42 7.03 12.17
N ILE A 37 -1.47 5.98 11.35
CA ILE A 37 -1.34 6.05 9.89
C ILE A 37 -2.50 5.28 9.27
N ASP A 38 -3.45 6.00 8.69
CA ASP A 38 -4.56 5.39 7.96
C ASP A 38 -4.18 5.11 6.51
N VAL A 39 -4.26 3.83 6.14
CA VAL A 39 -4.04 3.35 4.78
C VAL A 39 -5.36 2.84 4.23
N VAL A 40 -5.79 3.40 3.10
CA VAL A 40 -7.01 3.02 2.39
C VAL A 40 -6.59 2.36 1.09
N VAL A 41 -6.99 1.11 0.91
CA VAL A 41 -6.80 0.37 -0.34
C VAL A 41 -7.88 0.83 -1.30
N GLN A 42 -7.49 1.50 -2.38
CA GLN A 42 -8.43 1.98 -3.41
C GLN A 42 -8.80 0.89 -4.39
N ASP A 43 -7.82 0.08 -4.77
CA ASP A 43 -7.99 -0.88 -5.85
C ASP A 43 -7.01 -2.04 -5.74
N ILE A 44 -7.35 -3.16 -6.39
CA ILE A 44 -6.49 -4.32 -6.55
C ILE A 44 -6.12 -4.45 -8.03
N ILE A 45 -4.83 -4.30 -8.33
CA ILE A 45 -4.30 -4.40 -9.68
C ILE A 45 -4.06 -5.88 -9.99
N PHE A 46 -4.84 -6.44 -10.89
CA PHE A 46 -4.57 -7.77 -11.44
C PHE A 46 -3.67 -7.55 -12.66
N ASP A 47 -2.46 -8.14 -12.68
CA ASP A 47 -1.71 -8.20 -13.93
C ASP A 47 -2.56 -9.00 -14.91
N ASP A 48 -3.01 -8.33 -15.96
CA ASP A 48 -3.91 -8.92 -16.95
C ASP A 48 -3.32 -10.25 -17.46
N LEU A 49 -4.02 -11.34 -17.15
CA LEU A 49 -4.10 -12.46 -18.08
C LEU A 49 -4.68 -11.86 -19.35
N VAL A 50 -3.79 -11.43 -20.26
CA VAL A 50 -4.03 -10.98 -21.64
C VAL A 50 -5.52 -11.08 -21.98
N THR A 51 -6.28 -10.01 -21.79
CA THR A 51 -7.63 -9.95 -22.36
C THR A 51 -7.46 -10.22 -23.85
N PRO A 52 -8.04 -11.31 -24.41
CA PRO A 52 -8.01 -11.48 -25.85
C PRO A 52 -8.73 -10.29 -26.43
N GLN A 53 -7.98 -9.45 -27.16
CA GLN A 53 -8.57 -8.38 -27.92
C GLN A 53 -9.47 -9.04 -28.98
N GLN A 54 -10.77 -8.81 -28.87
CA GLN A 54 -11.72 -9.02 -29.96
C GLN A 54 -12.76 -7.90 -29.90
N PRO A 55 -13.27 -7.41 -31.06
CA PRO A 55 -12.94 -7.77 -32.45
C PRO A 55 -12.03 -6.77 -33.17
#